data_AF-A0A747XDJ3-F1
#
_entry.id   AF-A0A747XDJ3-F1
#
_cell.length_a   1.000
_cell.length_b   1.000
_cell.length_c   1.000
_cell.angle_alpha   90.00
_cell.angle_beta   90.00
_cell.angle_gamma   90.00
#
_symmetry.space_group_name_H-M   'P 1'
#
loop_
_entity.id
_entity.type
_entity.pdbx_description
1 polymer ?
#
loop_
_entity_poly.entity_id
_entity_poly.type
_entity_poly.pdbx_seq_one_letter_code
_entity_poly.pdbx_strand_id
1 'polypeptide(L)'
;MPDDLFMKEVMHRAVLLTDRLNPGKAIEWCREKDNLQLLLYMKKRTGDLIHSKASPREISEFWKECTMSPKMVGFIYCLETGGDLLCRQGLRGDLYSIPVLHKVICDFIAGYLRPERKKCLKTYCGN
;
A
#
# COMPACT_ATOMS: atom_id res chain seq x y z
N MET A 1 -6.66 1.85 24.83
CA MET A 1 -7.49 2.35 23.72
C MET A 1 -7.48 1.31 22.62
N PRO A 2 -8.63 0.68 22.28
CA PRO A 2 -8.71 -0.35 21.23
C PRO A 2 -8.18 0.12 19.87
N ASP A 3 -8.38 1.40 19.56
CA ASP A 3 -7.92 2.03 18.30
C ASP A 3 -6.39 2.09 18.22
N ASP A 4 -5.68 2.27 19.34
CA ASP A 4 -4.22 2.26 19.38
C ASP A 4 -3.64 0.88 19.08
N LEU A 5 -4.28 -0.19 19.56
CA LEU A 5 -3.83 -1.56 19.28
C LEU A 5 -4.11 -1.94 17.82
N PHE A 6 -5.27 -1.53 17.30
CA PHE A 6 -5.60 -1.71 15.90
C PHE A 6 -4.56 -1.03 14.98
N MET A 7 -4.27 0.25 15.23
CA MET A 7 -3.30 0.98 14.41
C MET A 7 -1.88 0.43 14.56
N LYS A 8 -1.48 -0.04 15.74
CA LYS A 8 -0.18 -0.71 15.92
C LYS A 8 -0.06 -1.97 15.06
N GLU A 9 -1.11 -2.79 15.00
CA GLU A 9 -1.14 -3.99 14.17
C GLU A 9 -1.10 -3.65 12.67
N VAL A 10 -1.88 -2.65 12.24
CA VAL A 10 -1.83 -2.14 10.86
C VAL A 10 -0.42 -1.72 10.48
N MET A 11 0.24 -0.92 11.33
CA MET A 11 1.60 -0.46 11.10
C MET A 11 2.59 -1.62 11.06
N HIS A 12 2.48 -2.57 11.99
CA HIS A 12 3.34 -3.76 12.02
C HIS A 12 3.25 -4.58 10.72
N ARG A 13 2.03 -4.90 10.27
CA ARG A 13 1.81 -5.64 9.02
C ARG A 13 2.28 -4.86 7.79
N ALA A 14 2.05 -3.55 7.76
CA ALA A 14 2.47 -2.70 6.66
C ALA A 14 3.99 -2.61 6.53
N VAL A 15 4.72 -2.56 7.66
CA VAL A 15 6.20 -2.60 7.66
C VAL A 15 6.68 -3.93 7.08
N LEU A 16 6.17 -5.07 7.57
CA LEU A 16 6.54 -6.39 7.06
C LEU A 16 6.29 -6.54 5.54
N LEU A 17 5.25 -5.88 5.04
CA LEU A 17 4.88 -5.91 3.63
C LEU A 17 5.72 -4.95 2.79
N THR A 18 6.01 -3.75 3.31
CA THR A 18 6.88 -2.75 2.66
C THR A 18 8.32 -3.24 2.57
N ASP A 19 8.83 -3.94 3.58
CA ASP A 19 10.19 -4.51 3.57
C ASP A 19 10.37 -5.56 2.46
N ARG A 20 9.28 -6.15 1.98
CA ARG A 20 9.27 -7.13 0.87
C ARG A 20 8.87 -6.51 -0.47
N LEU A 21 8.49 -5.24 -0.50
CA LEU A 21 8.18 -4.54 -1.74
C LEU A 21 9.44 -4.49 -2.61
N ASN A 22 9.31 -4.84 -3.88
CA ASN A 22 10.35 -4.59 -4.87
C ASN A 22 10.15 -3.18 -5.47
N PRO A 23 10.90 -2.16 -5.03
CA PRO A 23 10.65 -0.79 -5.46
C PRO A 23 10.96 -0.57 -6.94
N GLY A 24 11.95 -1.29 -7.50
CA GLY A 24 12.28 -1.21 -8.93
C GLY A 24 11.10 -1.64 -9.81
N LYS A 25 10.54 -2.83 -9.53
CA LYS A 25 9.36 -3.34 -10.23
C LYS A 25 8.14 -2.43 -10.04
N ALA A 26 7.93 -1.91 -8.83
CA ALA A 26 6.80 -1.02 -8.56
C ALA A 26 6.91 0.32 -9.30
N ILE A 27 8.12 0.89 -9.38
CA ILE A 27 8.39 2.11 -10.15
C ILE A 27 8.17 1.85 -11.65
N GLU A 28 8.67 0.74 -12.18
CA GLU A 28 8.45 0.34 -13.58
C GLU A 28 6.96 0.16 -13.87
N TRP A 29 6.24 -0.55 -13.01
CA TRP A 29 4.79 -0.71 -13.12
C TRP A 29 4.07 0.64 -13.13
N CYS A 30 4.49 1.62 -12.31
CA CYS A 30 3.90 2.97 -12.32
C CYS A 30 4.16 3.77 -13.60
N ARG A 31 5.20 3.44 -14.38
CA ARG A 31 5.51 4.11 -15.66
C ARG A 31 4.58 3.65 -16.79
N GLU A 32 3.94 2.51 -16.65
CA GLU A 32 2.92 2.06 -17.60
C GLU A 32 1.70 2.99 -17.59
N LYS A 33 1.01 3.03 -18.73
CA LYS A 33 -0.11 3.95 -18.97
C LYS A 33 -1.23 3.75 -17.92
N ASP A 34 -1.59 4.86 -17.28
CA ASP A 34 -2.64 5.00 -16.26
C ASP A 34 -2.37 4.32 -14.91
N ASN A 35 -1.28 3.56 -14.74
CA ASN A 35 -1.01 2.83 -13.49
C ASN A 35 -0.74 3.75 -12.31
N LEU A 36 -0.03 4.86 -12.53
CA LEU A 36 0.12 5.90 -11.51
C LEU A 36 -1.22 6.51 -11.08
N GLN A 37 -2.10 6.81 -12.03
CA GLN A 37 -3.42 7.38 -11.73
C GLN A 37 -4.29 6.38 -10.95
N LEU A 38 -4.25 5.11 -11.34
CA LEU A 38 -4.90 4.03 -10.62
C LEU A 38 -4.39 3.93 -9.18
N LEU A 39 -3.07 4.00 -8.97
CA LEU A 39 -2.49 3.96 -7.62
C LEU A 39 -2.93 5.16 -6.76
N LEU A 40 -2.98 6.36 -7.34
CA LEU A 40 -3.48 7.56 -6.66
C LEU A 40 -4.98 7.45 -6.33
N TYR A 41 -5.77 6.88 -7.24
CA TYR A 41 -7.18 6.57 -6.99
C TYR A 41 -7.31 5.57 -5.84
N MET A 42 -6.53 4.49 -5.84
CA MET A 42 -6.56 3.48 -4.78
C MET A 42 -6.14 4.05 -3.44
N LYS A 43 -5.17 4.97 -3.39
CA LYS A 43 -4.82 5.71 -2.18
C LYS A 43 -6.03 6.44 -1.60
N LYS A 44 -6.78 7.15 -2.44
CA LYS A 44 -7.99 7.87 -2.01
C LYS A 44 -9.07 6.90 -1.53
N ARG A 45 -9.41 5.90 -2.36
CA ARG A 45 -10.46 4.92 -2.09
C ARG A 45 -10.21 4.15 -0.78
N THR A 46 -8.99 3.69 -0.56
CA THR A 46 -8.63 2.97 0.67
C THR A 46 -8.66 3.88 1.89
N GLY A 47 -8.30 5.17 1.74
CA GLY A 47 -8.45 6.17 2.81
C GLY A 47 -9.91 6.35 3.24
N ASP A 48 -10.82 6.48 2.28
CA ASP A 48 -12.26 6.62 2.55
C ASP A 48 -12.81 5.39 3.30
N LEU A 49 -12.37 4.18 2.92
CA LEU A 49 -12.80 2.90 3.53
C LEU A 49 -12.26 2.68 4.96
N ILE A 50 -11.09 3.21 5.29
CA ILE A 50 -10.56 3.15 6.67
C ILE A 50 -11.46 3.92 7.63
N HIS A 51 -11.99 5.06 7.17
CA HIS A 51 -12.85 5.92 7.99
C HIS A 51 -14.31 5.45 8.06
N SER A 52 -14.74 4.57 7.14
CA SER A 52 -16.15 4.16 7.02
C SER A 52 -16.55 2.97 7.91
N LYS A 53 -15.64 2.40 8.71
CA LYS A 53 -15.86 1.15 9.48
C LYS A 53 -16.43 0.02 8.59
N ALA A 54 -15.76 -0.23 7.47
CA ALA A 54 -16.18 -1.25 6.51
C ALA A 54 -16.38 -2.63 7.18
N SER A 55 -17.50 -3.27 6.88
CA SER A 55 -17.81 -4.62 7.31
C SER A 55 -16.90 -5.65 6.62
N PRO A 56 -16.74 -6.86 7.19
CA PRO A 56 -15.98 -7.94 6.55
C PRO A 56 -16.46 -8.27 5.12
N ARG A 57 -17.76 -8.10 4.84
CA ARG A 57 -18.33 -8.30 3.51
C ARG A 57 -17.85 -7.24 2.53
N GLU A 58 -17.94 -5.97 2.90
CA GLU A 58 -17.46 -4.85 2.06
C GLU A 58 -15.95 -4.95 1.80
N ILE A 59 -15.19 -5.41 2.79
CA ILE A 59 -13.76 -5.69 2.63
C ILE A 59 -13.54 -6.81 1.60
N SER A 60 -14.27 -7.92 1.73
CA SER A 60 -14.19 -9.03 0.77
C SER A 60 -14.53 -8.59 -0.65
N GLU A 61 -15.58 -7.76 -0.81
CA GLU A 61 -16.00 -7.20 -2.10
C GLU A 61 -14.92 -6.28 -2.70
N PHE A 62 -14.33 -5.39 -1.90
CA PHE A 62 -13.18 -4.58 -2.32
C PHE A 62 -12.02 -5.43 -2.84
N TRP A 63 -11.66 -6.50 -2.13
CA TRP A 63 -10.56 -7.36 -2.55
C TRP A 63 -10.88 -8.21 -3.79
N LYS A 64 -12.15 -8.64 -3.96
CA LYS A 64 -12.59 -9.30 -5.19
C LYS A 64 -12.37 -8.39 -6.40
N GLU A 65 -12.80 -7.12 -6.31
CA GLU A 65 -12.56 -6.14 -7.38
C GLU A 65 -11.07 -5.94 -7.66
N CYS A 66 -10.23 -5.83 -6.62
CA CYS A 66 -8.79 -5.68 -6.78
C CYS A 66 -8.17 -6.89 -7.50
N THR A 67 -8.59 -8.11 -7.15
CA THR A 67 -8.09 -9.35 -7.78
C THR A 67 -8.61 -9.58 -9.19
N MET A 68 -9.75 -8.97 -9.55
CA MET A 68 -10.29 -9.01 -10.91
C MET A 68 -9.64 -7.97 -11.84
N SER A 69 -8.98 -6.95 -11.29
CA SER A 69 -8.28 -5.92 -12.06
C SER A 69 -6.85 -6.35 -12.38
N PRO A 70 -6.50 -6.64 -13.66
CA PRO A 70 -5.14 -7.06 -14.01
C PRO A 70 -4.09 -6.02 -13.63
N LYS A 71 -4.45 -4.72 -13.73
CA LYS A 71 -3.56 -3.63 -13.33
C LYS A 71 -3.28 -3.66 -11.83
N MET A 72 -4.30 -3.83 -10.97
CA MET A 72 -4.05 -3.90 -9.53
C MET A 72 -3.32 -5.17 -9.12
N VAL A 73 -3.58 -6.29 -9.78
CA VAL A 73 -2.80 -7.52 -9.60
C VAL A 73 -1.31 -7.26 -9.89
N GLY A 74 -0.99 -6.47 -10.93
CA GLY A 74 0.38 -6.06 -11.23
C GLY A 74 1.06 -5.31 -10.08
N PHE A 75 0.37 -4.36 -9.45
CA PHE A 75 0.90 -3.68 -8.26
C PHE A 75 1.06 -4.64 -7.06
N ILE A 76 0.06 -5.48 -6.81
CA ILE A 76 0.10 -6.47 -5.73
C ILE A 76 1.28 -7.43 -5.91
N TYR A 77 1.59 -7.83 -7.14
CA TYR A 77 2.73 -8.69 -7.45
C TYR A 77 4.07 -8.04 -7.10
N CYS A 78 4.16 -6.70 -7.08
CA CYS A 78 5.35 -5.99 -6.62
C CYS A 78 5.61 -6.17 -5.11
N LEU A 79 4.60 -6.61 -4.34
CA LEU A 79 4.68 -6.94 -2.92
C LEU A 79 5.09 -8.40 -2.65
N GLU A 80 5.43 -9.13 -3.71
CA GLU A 80 5.85 -10.53 -3.68
C GLU A 80 4.88 -11.42 -2.88
N THR A 81 5.40 -12.40 -2.14
CA THR A 81 4.59 -13.32 -1.31
C THR A 81 3.73 -12.61 -0.26
N GLY A 82 4.10 -11.39 0.14
CA GLY A 82 3.31 -10.57 1.04
C GLY A 82 2.01 -10.07 0.39
N GLY A 83 2.04 -9.76 -0.91
CA GLY A 83 0.87 -9.38 -1.68
C GLY A 83 -0.18 -10.49 -1.74
N ASP A 84 0.26 -11.72 -2.00
CA ASP A 84 -0.63 -12.89 -2.05
C ASP A 84 -1.28 -13.21 -0.71
N LEU A 85 -0.55 -13.03 0.39
CA LEU A 85 -1.09 -13.18 1.73
C LEU A 85 -2.14 -12.10 2.02
N LEU A 86 -1.83 -10.84 1.71
CA LEU A 86 -2.73 -9.72 1.91
C LEU A 86 -4.04 -9.91 1.14
N CYS A 87 -3.98 -10.33 -0.13
CA CYS A 87 -5.14 -10.66 -0.94
C CYS A 87 -5.99 -11.76 -0.32
N ARG A 88 -5.37 -12.88 0.10
CA ARG A 88 -6.11 -14.01 0.68
C ARG A 88 -6.81 -13.63 1.98
N GLN A 89 -6.16 -12.83 2.83
CA GLN A 89 -6.76 -12.32 4.06
C GLN A 89 -7.90 -11.33 3.75
N GLY A 90 -7.67 -10.43 2.81
CA GLY A 90 -8.66 -9.47 2.34
C GLY A 90 -9.92 -10.12 1.79
N LEU A 91 -9.78 -11.16 0.95
CA LEU A 91 -10.90 -11.93 0.42
C LEU A 91 -11.74 -12.61 1.52
N ARG A 92 -11.14 -12.90 2.69
CA ARG A 92 -11.82 -13.44 3.88
C ARG A 92 -12.43 -12.36 4.78
N GLY A 93 -12.32 -11.08 4.40
CA GLY A 93 -12.87 -9.96 5.17
C GLY A 93 -11.98 -9.49 6.31
N ASP A 94 -10.66 -9.67 6.22
CA ASP A 94 -9.73 -9.19 7.24
C ASP A 94 -9.77 -7.66 7.38
N LEU A 95 -10.19 -7.18 8.54
CA LEU A 95 -10.32 -5.76 8.91
C LEU A 95 -9.01 -4.97 8.78
N TYR A 96 -7.84 -5.63 8.87
CA TYR A 96 -6.55 -4.97 8.74
C TYR A 96 -6.10 -4.79 7.27
N SER A 97 -6.66 -5.55 6.34
CA SER A 97 -6.13 -5.67 4.98
C SER A 97 -6.15 -4.36 4.18
N ILE A 98 -7.26 -3.61 4.23
CA ILE A 98 -7.40 -2.32 3.56
C ILE A 98 -6.51 -1.25 4.20
N PRO A 99 -6.50 -1.06 5.54
CA PRO A 99 -5.55 -0.16 6.19
C PRO A 99 -4.08 -0.46 5.87
N VAL A 100 -3.71 -1.75 5.84
CA VAL A 100 -2.36 -2.18 5.48
C VAL A 100 -2.03 -1.79 4.04
N LEU A 101 -2.92 -2.09 3.09
CA LEU A 101 -2.75 -1.69 1.68
C LEU A 101 -2.60 -0.17 1.54
N HIS A 102 -3.45 0.60 2.23
CA HIS A 102 -3.39 2.06 2.20
C HIS A 102 -2.04 2.59 2.66
N LYS A 103 -1.53 2.04 3.77
CA LYS A 103 -0.24 2.44 4.34
C LYS A 103 0.90 2.13 3.38
N VAL A 104 0.93 0.93 2.80
CA VAL A 104 1.93 0.55 1.79
C VAL A 104 1.89 1.49 0.57
N ILE A 105 0.71 1.81 0.05
CA ILE A 105 0.56 2.75 -1.07
C ILE A 105 1.10 4.13 -0.68
N CYS A 106 0.78 4.62 0.53
CA CYS A 106 1.26 5.91 1.02
C CYS A 106 2.78 5.96 1.15
N ASP A 107 3.38 4.91 1.73
CA ASP A 107 4.82 4.82 1.96
C ASP A 107 5.57 4.69 0.65
N PHE A 108 5.06 3.89 -0.29
CA PHE A 108 5.65 3.79 -1.62
C PHE A 108 5.61 5.13 -2.37
N ILE A 109 4.47 5.82 -2.37
CA ILE A 109 4.36 7.15 -2.99
C ILE A 109 5.33 8.14 -2.33
N ALA A 110 5.40 8.14 -1.00
CA ALA A 110 6.24 9.07 -0.26
C ALA A 110 7.74 8.83 -0.46
N GLY A 111 8.16 7.56 -0.48
CA GLY A 111 9.57 7.18 -0.58
C GLY A 111 10.13 7.11 -2.00
N TYR A 112 9.29 6.81 -3.00
CA TYR A 112 9.79 6.48 -4.35
C TYR A 112 9.22 7.36 -5.48
N LEU A 113 8.00 7.88 -5.33
CA LEU A 113 7.34 8.63 -6.40
C LEU A 113 7.34 10.14 -6.18
N ARG A 114 7.43 10.59 -4.93
CA ARG A 114 7.68 12.01 -4.65
C ARG A 114 9.17 12.27 -4.88
N PRO A 115 9.53 13.27 -5.70
CA PRO A 115 10.91 13.73 -5.71
C PRO A 115 11.21 14.24 -4.30
N GLU A 116 12.09 13.56 -3.57
CA GLU A 116 12.64 14.13 -2.35
C GLU A 116 13.22 15.50 -2.73
N ARG A 117 12.76 16.56 -2.04
CA ARG A 117 13.67 17.66 -1.71
C ARG A 117 14.83 16.97 -1.01
N LYS A 118 15.90 16.69 -1.76
CA LYS A 118 17.21 16.34 -1.20
C LYS A 118 17.45 17.35 -0.08
N LYS A 119 17.35 16.94 1.19
CA LYS A 119 18.11 17.62 2.22
C LYS A 119 19.54 17.37 1.79
N CYS A 120 20.17 18.38 1.18
CA CYS A 120 21.59 18.38 0.95
C CYS A 120 22.25 17.89 2.24
N LEU A 121 22.88 16.72 2.16
CA LEU A 121 24.00 16.40 3.02
C LEU A 121 24.96 17.58 2.87
N LYS A 122 24.92 18.52 3.82
CA LYS A 122 26.06 19.40 4.03
C LYS A 122 27.17 18.48 4.49
N THR A 123 27.99 18.09 3.53
CA THR A 123 29.40 17.79 3.72
C THR A 123 29.98 18.81 4.69
N TYR A 124 30.19 18.39 5.93
CA TYR A 124 31.22 19.00 6.76
C TYR A 124 32.53 18.29 6.43
N CYS A 125 33.08 18.65 5.27
CA CYS A 125 34.52 18.69 5.08
C CYS A 125 34.84 20.17 4.86
N GLY A 126 35.33 20.82 5.91
CA GLY A 126 35.85 22.18 5.89
C GLY A 126 37.00 22.21 6.88
N ASN A 127 38.19 22.45 6.32
CA ASN A 127 39.51 22.40 6.94
C ASN A 127 39.67 23.29 8.17
#